data_AF-A0A822HN12-F1
#
_entry.id   AF-A0A822HN12-F1
#
_cell.length_a   1.000
_cell.length_b   1.000
_cell.length_c   1.000
_cell.angle_alpha   90.00
_cell.angle_beta   90.00
_cell.angle_gamma   90.00
#
_symmetry.space_group_name_H-M   'P 1'
#
loop_
_entity.id
_entity.type
_entity.pdbx_description
1 polymer ?
#
loop_
_entity_poly.entity_id
_entity_poly.type
_entity_poly.pdbx_seq_one_letter_code
_entity_poly.pdbx_strand_id
1 'polypeptide(L)'
;DIQTQTKKLITTNLHKSIKAQWSPSGNYIALLPKNHSSVNRIDDPQNKQQSEQYLYLYSIISDELLPIQIGKDILLAFTWSNNDSSLYLASTNLQSIAEKDDSYKDEWKDVVQYRQSVMRQSSTIYRIDLNSNDNALPVERNIVRNVSSLIDQLLYVSFEEKLIFSTASALVE
;
A
#
# COMPACT_ATOMS: atom_id res chain seq x y z
N ASP A 1 35.01 -14.50 14.11
CA ASP A 1 34.21 -15.56 13.47
C ASP A 1 32.90 -14.99 12.94
N ILE A 2 32.95 -14.40 11.73
CA ILE A 2 31.82 -13.69 11.08
C ILE A 2 31.46 -14.40 9.75
N GLN A 3 32.00 -15.60 9.53
CA GLN A 3 32.10 -16.20 8.20
C GLN A 3 30.99 -17.19 7.80
N THR A 4 29.99 -17.43 8.64
CA THR A 4 28.79 -18.17 8.22
C THR A 4 27.65 -17.20 7.96
N GLN A 5 27.81 -16.39 6.91
CA GLN A 5 26.71 -15.57 6.40
C GLN A 5 25.67 -16.48 5.75
N THR A 6 24.74 -17.02 6.55
CA THR A 6 23.61 -17.84 6.11
C THR A 6 22.57 -16.96 5.41
N LYS A 7 22.91 -16.45 4.24
CA LYS A 7 21.95 -15.77 3.38
C LYS A 7 20.93 -16.81 2.92
N LYS A 8 19.68 -16.64 3.34
CA LYS A 8 18.56 -17.47 2.91
C LYS A 8 17.77 -16.75 1.83
N LEU A 9 17.55 -17.42 0.71
CA LEU A 9 16.69 -16.91 -0.36
C LEU A 9 15.23 -17.17 0.02
N ILE A 10 14.49 -16.10 0.29
CA ILE A 10 13.09 -16.18 0.75
C ILE A 10 12.08 -16.04 -0.41
N THR A 11 12.48 -15.49 -1.55
CA THR A 11 11.64 -15.41 -2.76
C THR A 11 12.45 -15.08 -4.02
N THR A 12 12.09 -15.69 -5.14
CA THR A 12 12.64 -15.43 -6.50
C THR A 12 11.65 -14.76 -7.44
N ASN A 13 10.37 -14.71 -7.05
CA ASN A 13 9.25 -14.48 -7.96
C ASN A 13 8.66 -13.07 -7.85
N LEU A 14 9.21 -12.23 -6.99
CA LEU A 14 8.77 -10.85 -6.82
C LEU A 14 9.52 -9.92 -7.80
N HIS A 15 8.81 -8.91 -8.33
CA HIS A 15 9.34 -7.96 -9.30
C HIS A 15 10.61 -7.24 -8.79
N LYS A 16 11.45 -6.69 -9.69
CA LYS A 16 12.77 -6.08 -9.38
C LYS A 16 12.79 -5.01 -8.28
N SER A 17 11.65 -4.39 -7.96
CA SER A 17 11.55 -3.36 -6.92
C SER A 17 10.52 -3.81 -5.87
N ILE A 18 10.97 -3.98 -4.64
CA ILE A 18 10.16 -4.41 -3.50
C ILE A 18 10.47 -3.47 -2.34
N LYS A 19 9.42 -2.98 -1.68
CA LYS A 19 9.55 -2.31 -0.39
C LYS A 19 9.38 -3.38 0.70
N ALA A 20 10.42 -3.62 1.47
CA ALA A 20 10.42 -4.58 2.56
C ALA A 20 10.41 -3.85 3.92
N GLN A 21 9.65 -4.37 4.88
CA GLN A 21 9.65 -3.88 6.26
C GLN A 21 9.55 -5.04 7.24
N TRP A 22 10.49 -5.09 8.19
CA TRP A 22 10.45 -6.01 9.32
C TRP A 22 9.33 -5.64 10.28
N SER A 23 8.67 -6.65 10.85
CA SER A 23 7.79 -6.47 11.99
C SER A 23 8.61 -6.07 13.23
N PRO A 24 8.04 -5.34 14.20
CA PRO A 24 8.76 -4.92 15.41
C PRO A 24 9.46 -6.04 16.19
N SER A 25 8.86 -7.23 16.31
CA SER A 25 9.54 -8.37 16.96
C SER A 25 10.59 -9.06 16.08
N GLY A 26 10.61 -8.78 14.77
CA GLY A 26 11.45 -9.47 13.81
C GLY A 26 10.94 -10.84 13.37
N ASN A 27 9.72 -11.24 13.76
CA ASN A 27 9.14 -12.52 13.36
C ASN A 27 8.62 -12.55 11.92
N TYR A 28 8.32 -11.38 11.35
CA TYR A 28 7.77 -11.27 10.00
C TYR A 28 8.49 -10.25 9.14
N ILE A 29 8.44 -10.45 7.83
CA ILE A 29 8.84 -9.47 6.82
C ILE A 29 7.65 -9.22 5.88
N ALA A 30 7.15 -8.00 5.88
CA ALA A 30 6.17 -7.56 4.89
C ALA A 30 6.89 -7.07 3.63
N LEU A 31 6.47 -7.59 2.48
CA LEU A 31 7.04 -7.35 1.17
C LEU A 31 5.96 -6.79 0.25
N LEU A 32 6.14 -5.54 -0.17
CA LEU A 32 5.28 -4.89 -1.15
C LEU A 32 6.00 -4.82 -2.50
N PRO A 33 5.56 -5.57 -3.51
CA PRO A 33 6.08 -5.42 -4.86
C PRO A 33 5.69 -4.03 -5.38
N LYS A 34 6.68 -3.25 -5.80
CA LYS A 34 6.43 -1.98 -6.46
C LYS A 34 6.04 -2.30 -7.90
N ASN A 35 4.75 -2.46 -8.15
CA ASN A 35 4.22 -2.55 -9.50
C ASN A 35 4.47 -1.21 -10.19
N HIS A 36 5.46 -1.15 -11.08
CA HIS A 36 5.78 0.03 -11.89
C HIS A 36 4.61 0.50 -12.78
N SER A 37 3.53 -0.26 -12.85
CA SER A 37 2.35 0.07 -13.63
C SER A 37 1.42 1.08 -12.96
N SER A 38 1.43 1.25 -11.62
CA SER A 38 0.45 2.13 -10.96
C SER A 38 0.73 3.62 -11.11
N VAL A 39 2.02 4.01 -11.10
CA VAL A 39 2.42 5.43 -11.16
C VAL A 39 2.36 5.96 -12.60
N ASN A 40 2.71 5.13 -13.58
CA ASN A 40 2.67 5.51 -15.00
C ASN A 40 1.27 5.39 -15.64
N ARG A 41 0.28 4.83 -14.93
CA ARG A 41 -1.12 4.75 -15.39
C ARG A 41 -1.92 6.02 -15.20
N ILE A 42 -1.34 7.03 -14.54
CA ILE A 42 -1.95 8.37 -14.45
C ILE A 42 -2.05 9.00 -15.85
N ASP A 43 -1.16 8.61 -16.78
CA ASP A 43 -1.04 9.24 -18.09
C ASP A 43 -1.57 8.39 -19.27
N ASP A 44 -2.02 7.13 -19.05
CA ASP A 44 -2.49 6.25 -20.13
C ASP A 44 -3.81 5.50 -19.78
N PRO A 45 -4.97 5.97 -20.28
CA PRO A 45 -6.28 5.42 -19.96
C PRO A 45 -6.63 4.12 -20.72
N GLN A 46 -5.75 3.58 -21.58
CA GLN A 46 -6.08 2.41 -22.42
C GLN A 46 -5.74 1.04 -21.80
N ASN A 47 -5.04 0.99 -20.66
CA ASN A 47 -4.63 -0.28 -20.04
C ASN A 47 -5.53 -0.69 -18.85
N LYS A 48 -6.81 -0.97 -19.16
CA LYS A 48 -7.91 -1.27 -18.20
C LYS A 48 -7.88 -2.68 -17.57
N GLN A 49 -6.71 -3.21 -17.22
CA GLN A 49 -6.63 -4.35 -16.31
C GLN A 49 -5.85 -3.94 -15.06
N GLN A 50 -6.59 -3.49 -14.05
CA GLN A 50 -6.09 -3.27 -12.70
C GLN A 50 -5.82 -4.65 -12.10
N SER A 51 -4.58 -5.12 -12.24
CA SER A 51 -4.12 -6.34 -11.59
C SER A 51 -4.30 -6.18 -10.08
N GLU A 52 -4.90 -7.17 -9.44
CA GLU A 52 -5.06 -7.18 -7.99
C GLU A 52 -3.71 -6.95 -7.30
N GLN A 53 -3.69 -6.08 -6.30
CA GLN A 53 -2.49 -5.83 -5.50
C GLN A 53 -2.40 -6.83 -4.36
N TYR A 54 -1.19 -7.30 -4.11
CA TYR A 54 -0.87 -8.24 -3.03
C TYR A 54 0.27 -7.66 -2.18
N LEU A 55 0.12 -7.78 -0.86
CA LEU A 55 1.20 -7.63 0.10
C LEU A 55 1.63 -9.03 0.52
N TYR A 56 2.92 -9.37 0.43
CA TYR A 56 3.39 -10.68 0.84
C TYR A 56 3.95 -10.61 2.25
N LEU A 57 3.58 -11.56 3.09
CA LEU A 57 4.06 -11.68 4.46
C LEU A 57 4.91 -12.92 4.59
N TYR A 58 6.20 -12.75 4.85
CA TYR A 58 7.10 -13.85 5.13
C TYR A 58 7.24 -14.06 6.63
N SER A 59 6.97 -15.29 7.10
CA SER A 59 7.13 -15.71 8.48
C SER A 59 8.50 -16.35 8.69
N ILE A 60 9.27 -15.83 9.64
CA ILE A 60 10.59 -16.37 9.98
C ILE A 60 10.47 -17.73 10.68
N ILE A 61 9.40 -17.92 11.46
CA ILE A 61 9.18 -19.11 12.28
C ILE A 61 8.70 -20.28 11.42
N SER A 62 7.71 -20.05 10.54
CA SER A 62 7.15 -21.11 9.70
C SER A 62 7.86 -21.27 8.35
N ASP A 63 8.72 -20.32 7.96
CA ASP A 63 9.39 -20.30 6.66
C ASP A 63 8.42 -20.20 5.47
N GLU A 64 7.26 -19.57 5.69
CA GLU A 64 6.20 -19.47 4.70
C GLU A 64 6.04 -18.04 4.20
N LEU A 65 5.70 -17.92 2.91
CA LEU A 65 5.35 -16.66 2.25
C LEU A 65 3.85 -16.63 1.97
N LEU A 66 3.12 -15.79 2.70
CA LEU A 66 1.67 -15.68 2.65
C LEU A 66 1.25 -14.45 1.81
N PRO A 67 0.48 -14.60 0.74
CA PRO A 67 -0.07 -13.47 0.00
C PRO A 67 -1.31 -12.89 0.70
N ILE A 68 -1.28 -11.59 0.98
CA ILE A 68 -2.41 -10.82 1.51
C ILE A 68 -2.99 -9.98 0.36
N GLN A 69 -4.21 -10.31 -0.05
CA GLN A 69 -4.90 -9.63 -1.15
C GLN A 69 -5.43 -8.25 -0.70
N ILE A 70 -4.96 -7.18 -1.34
CA ILE A 70 -5.41 -5.81 -1.12
C ILE A 70 -6.56 -5.43 -2.08
N GLY A 71 -6.73 -6.19 -3.16
CA GLY A 71 -7.78 -5.97 -4.15
C GLY A 71 -7.38 -4.92 -5.18
N LYS A 72 -8.33 -4.05 -5.58
CA LYS A 72 -8.13 -3.07 -6.67
C LYS A 72 -7.52 -1.75 -6.21
N ASP A 73 -7.48 -1.50 -4.91
CA ASP A 73 -6.91 -0.27 -4.38
C ASP A 73 -5.39 -0.26 -4.56
N ILE A 74 -4.83 0.94 -4.70
CA ILE A 74 -3.40 1.15 -4.82
C ILE A 74 -2.82 1.43 -3.46
N LEU A 75 -1.96 0.55 -2.98
CA LEU A 75 -1.24 0.74 -1.74
C LEU A 75 -0.17 1.83 -1.90
N LEU A 76 -0.28 2.87 -1.09
CA LEU A 76 0.63 4.02 -1.05
C LEU A 76 1.72 3.82 0.01
N ALA A 77 1.29 3.46 1.21
CA ALA A 77 2.17 3.26 2.36
C ALA A 77 1.63 2.16 3.27
N PHE A 78 2.51 1.58 4.08
CA PHE A 78 2.11 0.65 5.13
C PHE A 78 3.06 0.75 6.33
N THR A 79 2.58 0.31 7.49
CA THR A 79 3.36 0.18 8.72
C THR A 79 2.79 -0.93 9.60
N TRP A 80 3.64 -1.49 10.47
CA TRP A 80 3.25 -2.47 11.47
C TRP A 80 2.64 -1.82 12.72
N SER A 81 1.77 -2.56 13.42
CA SER A 81 1.49 -2.31 14.84
C SER A 81 2.68 -2.76 15.70
N ASN A 82 2.78 -2.23 16.92
CA ASN A 82 3.91 -2.51 17.81
C ASN A 82 4.06 -3.99 18.23
N ASN A 83 2.97 -4.74 18.24
CA ASN A 83 2.88 -6.12 18.73
C ASN A 83 2.84 -7.16 17.59
N ASP A 84 3.18 -6.76 16.36
CA ASP A 84 3.08 -7.57 15.14
C ASP A 84 1.69 -8.14 14.81
N SER A 85 0.64 -7.77 15.56
CA SER A 85 -0.70 -8.33 15.37
C SER A 85 -1.41 -7.73 14.18
N SER A 86 -0.95 -6.57 13.68
CA SER A 86 -1.69 -5.83 12.67
C SER A 86 -0.77 -5.06 11.72
N LEU A 87 -1.24 -4.91 10.49
CA LEU A 87 -0.67 -4.03 9.48
C LEU A 87 -1.64 -2.91 9.19
N TYR A 88 -1.14 -1.68 9.19
CA TYR A 88 -1.87 -0.52 8.74
C TYR A 88 -1.46 -0.17 7.34
N LEU A 89 -2.45 0.01 6.47
CA LEU A 89 -2.29 0.22 5.04
C LEU A 89 -2.96 1.53 4.64
N ALA A 90 -2.25 2.40 3.92
CA ALA A 90 -2.86 3.54 3.25
C ALA A 90 -3.01 3.21 1.76
N SER A 91 -4.24 3.25 1.24
CA SER A 91 -4.49 3.02 -0.17
C SER A 91 -5.43 4.05 -0.79
N THR A 92 -5.46 4.10 -2.12
CA THR A 92 -6.35 4.97 -2.89
C THR A 92 -7.01 4.19 -4.02
N ASN A 93 -8.23 4.56 -4.41
CA ASN A 93 -8.98 3.89 -5.46
C ASN A 93 -8.92 4.68 -6.77
N LEU A 94 -8.19 4.18 -7.77
CA LEU A 94 -8.08 4.84 -9.09
C LEU A 94 -9.37 4.78 -9.93
N GLN A 95 -10.29 3.85 -9.68
CA GLN A 95 -11.47 3.70 -10.53
C GLN A 95 -12.43 4.91 -10.35
N SER A 96 -12.51 5.43 -9.12
CA SER A 96 -13.16 6.71 -8.83
C SER A 96 -12.51 7.92 -9.54
N ILE A 97 -11.27 7.77 -10.01
CA ILE A 97 -10.51 8.81 -10.72
C ILE A 97 -10.87 8.79 -12.20
N ALA A 98 -10.84 7.61 -12.83
CA ALA A 98 -11.16 7.47 -14.25
C ALA A 98 -12.63 7.80 -14.59
N GLU A 99 -13.57 7.43 -13.71
CA GLU A 99 -15.00 7.73 -13.90
C GLU A 99 -15.31 9.23 -13.77
N LYS A 100 -14.57 9.95 -12.93
CA LYS A 100 -14.65 11.41 -12.84
C LYS A 100 -14.00 12.07 -14.07
N ASP A 101 -12.84 11.58 -14.49
CA ASP A 101 -12.10 12.12 -15.63
C ASP A 101 -12.95 12.09 -16.92
N ASP A 102 -13.66 10.99 -17.19
CA ASP A 102 -14.57 10.89 -18.35
C ASP A 102 -15.77 11.85 -18.27
N SER A 103 -16.29 12.16 -17.08
CA SER A 103 -17.44 13.06 -16.91
C SER A 103 -17.11 14.54 -17.13
N TYR A 104 -15.84 14.90 -17.10
CA TYR A 104 -15.41 16.29 -17.20
C TYR A 104 -14.57 16.62 -18.44
N LYS A 105 -14.30 15.63 -19.31
CA LYS A 105 -13.57 15.84 -20.58
C LYS A 105 -14.14 16.95 -21.46
N ASP A 106 -15.46 17.16 -21.41
CA ASP A 106 -16.13 18.20 -22.19
C ASP A 106 -16.09 19.60 -21.52
N GLU A 107 -15.78 19.67 -20.22
CA GLU A 107 -15.74 20.93 -19.46
C GLU A 107 -14.32 21.51 -19.30
N TRP A 108 -13.28 20.73 -19.61
CA TRP A 108 -11.90 21.04 -19.22
C TRP A 108 -11.14 21.83 -20.28
N LYS A 109 -11.37 23.15 -20.29
CA LYS A 109 -10.50 24.12 -20.99
C LYS A 109 -9.36 24.67 -20.13
N ASP A 110 -9.29 24.33 -18.84
CA ASP A 110 -8.33 24.94 -17.90
C ASP A 110 -7.48 23.90 -17.16
N VAL A 111 -6.16 23.96 -17.38
CA VAL A 111 -5.15 23.06 -16.80
C VAL A 111 -5.10 23.16 -15.27
N VAL A 112 -5.52 24.30 -14.70
CA VAL A 112 -5.54 24.51 -13.24
C VAL A 112 -6.64 23.67 -12.58
N GLN A 113 -7.81 23.55 -13.22
CA GLN A 113 -8.91 22.73 -12.69
C GLN A 113 -8.61 21.23 -12.78
N TYR A 114 -7.90 20.78 -13.83
CA TYR A 114 -7.35 19.42 -13.93
C TYR A 114 -6.44 19.10 -12.75
N ARG A 115 -5.49 19.99 -12.43
CA ARG A 115 -4.59 19.78 -11.29
C ARG A 115 -5.35 19.75 -9.96
N GLN A 116 -6.37 20.59 -9.80
CA GLN A 116 -7.23 20.60 -8.61
C GLN A 116 -8.15 19.36 -8.51
N SER A 117 -8.58 18.78 -9.63
CA SER A 117 -9.37 17.54 -9.63
C SER A 117 -8.51 16.31 -9.34
N VAL A 118 -7.26 16.29 -9.81
CA VAL A 118 -6.22 15.34 -9.40
C VAL A 118 -5.92 15.49 -7.90
N MET A 119 -5.98 16.70 -7.32
CA MET A 119 -5.90 16.90 -5.86
C MET A 119 -7.13 16.39 -5.08
N ARG A 120 -8.23 15.97 -5.72
CA ARG A 120 -9.36 15.28 -5.05
C ARG A 120 -9.09 13.79 -4.80
N GLN A 121 -7.83 13.39 -4.80
CA GLN A 121 -7.41 12.05 -4.44
C GLN A 121 -7.49 11.87 -2.93
N SER A 122 -8.43 11.04 -2.48
CA SER A 122 -8.52 10.60 -1.09
C SER A 122 -7.73 9.31 -0.87
N SER A 123 -7.21 9.16 0.35
CA SER A 123 -6.67 7.91 0.84
C SER A 123 -7.59 7.31 1.89
N THR A 124 -7.62 6.00 1.97
CA THR A 124 -8.24 5.26 3.07
C THR A 124 -7.16 4.47 3.79
N ILE A 125 -7.15 4.62 5.11
CA ILE A 125 -6.31 3.83 6.01
C ILE A 125 -7.12 2.62 6.44
N TYR A 126 -6.57 1.43 6.21
CA TYR A 126 -7.09 0.15 6.64
C TYR A 126 -6.19 -0.45 7.72
N ARG A 127 -6.78 -1.29 8.56
CA ARG A 127 -6.10 -2.20 9.46
C ARG A 127 -6.37 -3.62 9.00
N ILE A 128 -5.31 -4.41 8.93
CA ILE A 128 -5.30 -5.83 8.63
C ILE A 128 -4.85 -6.52 9.90
N ASP A 129 -5.69 -7.37 10.47
CA ASP A 129 -5.32 -8.16 11.64
C ASP A 129 -4.70 -9.49 11.20
N LEU A 130 -3.49 -9.74 11.67
CA LEU A 130 -2.72 -10.92 11.39
C LEU A 130 -3.08 -12.00 12.41
N ASN A 131 -4.09 -12.80 12.08
CA ASN A 131 -4.35 -14.02 12.83
C ASN A 131 -3.27 -15.05 12.48
N SER A 132 -2.41 -15.40 13.44
CA SER A 132 -1.35 -16.40 13.26
C SER A 132 -1.83 -17.80 12.89
N ASN A 133 -3.15 -18.06 12.91
CA ASN A 133 -3.74 -19.37 12.72
C ASN A 133 -4.41 -19.58 11.35
N ASP A 134 -4.62 -18.53 10.54
CA ASP A 134 -5.40 -18.64 9.32
C ASP A 134 -4.54 -18.47 8.07
N ASN A 135 -4.09 -19.61 7.53
CA ASN A 135 -3.23 -19.69 6.35
C ASN A 135 -3.91 -19.27 5.02
N ALA A 136 -5.18 -18.87 5.02
CA ALA A 136 -5.90 -18.60 3.77
C ALA A 136 -7.20 -17.78 3.87
N LEU A 137 -7.60 -17.30 5.05
CA LEU A 137 -8.86 -16.54 5.14
C LEU A 137 -8.66 -15.10 4.64
N PRO A 138 -9.67 -14.50 3.99
CA PRO A 138 -9.58 -13.11 3.55
C PRO A 138 -9.31 -12.26 4.78
N VAL A 139 -8.12 -11.67 4.85
CA VAL A 139 -7.76 -10.87 6.01
C VAL A 139 -8.72 -9.70 6.07
N GLU A 140 -9.49 -9.63 7.14
CA GLU A 140 -10.51 -8.61 7.31
C GLU A 140 -9.84 -7.24 7.29
N ARG A 141 -10.24 -6.41 6.32
CA ARG A 141 -9.73 -5.05 6.15
C ARG A 141 -10.67 -4.08 6.85
N ASN A 142 -10.28 -3.70 8.06
CA ASN A 142 -11.04 -2.75 8.87
C ASN A 142 -10.67 -1.32 8.47
N ILE A 143 -11.65 -0.52 8.02
CA ILE A 143 -11.41 0.89 7.73
C ILE A 143 -11.13 1.62 9.04
N VAL A 144 -9.95 2.23 9.15
CA VAL A 144 -9.55 3.06 10.29
C VAL A 144 -9.92 4.51 10.04
N ARG A 145 -9.62 5.04 8.85
CA ARG A 145 -9.84 6.45 8.54
C ARG A 145 -9.87 6.75 7.04
N ASN A 146 -10.76 7.66 6.62
CA ASN A 146 -10.68 8.29 5.30
C ASN A 146 -9.96 9.65 5.43
N VAL A 147 -9.06 9.93 4.50
CA VAL A 147 -8.23 11.14 4.44
C VAL A 147 -8.44 11.79 3.08
N SER A 148 -8.73 13.08 3.05
CA SER A 148 -9.01 13.86 1.83
C SER A 148 -7.77 14.21 1.01
N SER A 149 -6.67 13.48 1.18
CA SER A 149 -5.39 13.72 0.53
C SER A 149 -4.64 12.42 0.34
N LEU A 150 -3.68 12.39 -0.57
CA LEU A 150 -2.77 11.26 -0.72
C LEU A 150 -1.82 11.15 0.46
N ILE A 151 -1.77 9.97 1.07
CA ILE A 151 -0.79 9.62 2.09
C ILE A 151 0.50 9.19 1.39
N ASP A 152 1.62 9.82 1.76
CA ASP A 152 2.95 9.45 1.26
C ASP A 152 3.64 8.47 2.23
N GLN A 153 3.59 8.76 3.53
CA GLN A 153 4.20 7.93 4.57
C GLN A 153 3.21 7.65 5.69
N LEU A 154 3.34 6.47 6.27
CA LEU A 154 2.54 6.00 7.39
C LEU A 154 3.48 5.41 8.44
N LEU A 155 3.29 5.80 9.69
CA LEU A 155 4.10 5.37 10.82
C LEU A 155 3.20 5.08 12.03
N TYR A 156 3.46 3.95 12.69
CA TYR A 156 2.86 3.65 13.98
C TYR A 156 3.82 4.07 15.10
N VAL A 157 3.32 4.87 16.03
CA VAL A 157 4.07 5.37 17.18
C VAL A 157 3.67 4.59 18.41
N SER A 158 4.51 3.63 18.80
CA SER A 158 4.21 2.65 19.83
C SER A 158 3.90 3.22 21.21
N PHE A 159 4.61 4.27 21.63
CA PHE A 159 4.44 4.84 22.97
C PHE A 159 3.17 5.70 23.13
N GLU A 160 2.59 6.17 22.02
CA GLU A 160 1.32 6.91 22.04
C GLU A 160 0.15 6.07 21.52
N GLU A 161 0.42 4.86 21.02
CA GLU A 161 -0.54 4.01 20.30
C GLU A 161 -1.24 4.74 19.13
N LYS A 162 -0.52 5.63 18.45
CA LYS A 162 -1.06 6.48 17.38
C LYS A 162 -0.49 6.15 16.02
N LEU A 163 -1.32 6.36 15.00
CA LEU A 163 -0.88 6.41 13.61
C LEU A 163 -0.62 7.85 13.21
N ILE A 164 0.58 8.10 12.70
CA ILE A 164 0.99 9.36 12.11
C ILE A 164 1.19 9.12 10.61
N PHE A 165 0.76 10.06 9.79
CA PHE A 165 0.99 10.03 8.36
C PHE A 165 1.41 11.40 7.84
N SER A 166 2.21 11.39 6.79
CA SER A 166 2.44 12.58 5.97
C SER A 166 1.57 12.52 4.72
N THR A 167 1.15 13.68 4.25
CA THR A 167 0.46 13.80 2.98
C THR A 167 1.42 14.31 1.93
N ALA A 168 1.28 13.83 0.69
CA ALA A 168 1.97 14.43 -0.43
C ALA A 168 1.42 15.86 -0.59
N SER A 169 2.28 16.86 -0.43
CA SER A 169 1.91 18.23 -0.82
C SER A 169 1.84 18.27 -2.33
N ALA A 170 0.70 18.71 -2.86
CA ALA A 170 0.68 19.09 -4.26
C ALA A 170 1.57 20.32 -4.39
N LEU A 171 2.74 20.17 -5.00
CA LEU A 171 3.62 21.29 -5.32
C LEU A 171 2.81 22.29 -6.16
N VAL A 172 2.47 23.40 -5.53
CA VAL A 172 2.01 24.62 -6.20
C VAL A 172 3.29 25.29 -6.70
N GLU A 173 3.66 24.99 -7.94
CA GLU A 173 4.59 25.79 -8.74
C GLU A 173 3.78 26.64 -9.72
#